data_AF-A0A9E5PIA0-F1
#
_entry.id   AF-A0A9E5PIA0-F1
#
_cell.length_a   1.000
_cell.length_b   1.000
_cell.length_c   1.000
_cell.angle_alpha   90.00
_cell.angle_beta   90.00
_cell.angle_gamma   90.00
#
_symmetry.space_group_name_H-M   'P 1'
#
loop_
_entity.id
_entity.type
_entity.pdbx_description
1 polymer ?
#
loop_
_entity_poly.entity_id
_entity_poly.type
_entity_poly.pdbx_seq_one_letter_code
_entity_poly.pdbx_strand_id
1 'polypeptide(L)'
;LAWDRNRGISDPDRRVPRGRAISRAECLELFPSLGREGLTGGAIFHDAQMYNPPRLALSCLHSAVADYGAVAANYLEVNDFLKQGQRVIGVRAHDRLGGGTL
;
A
#
# COMPACT_ATOMS: atom_id res chain seq x y z
N LEU A 1 13.27 11.70 -7.13
CA LEU A 1 12.62 10.57 -7.82
C LEU A 1 13.63 9.91 -8.76
N ALA A 2 13.84 8.61 -8.63
CA ALA A 2 14.97 7.87 -9.20
C ALA A 2 15.07 7.94 -10.74
N TRP A 3 16.29 7.86 -11.27
CA TRP A 3 16.59 7.94 -12.72
C TRP A 3 16.09 6.70 -13.49
N ASP A 4 15.92 5.58 -12.80
CA ASP A 4 15.59 4.25 -13.32
C ASP A 4 14.13 3.84 -13.10
N ARG A 5 13.22 4.78 -12.78
CA ARG A 5 11.81 4.53 -12.39
C ARG A 5 10.97 3.65 -13.33
N ASN A 6 11.35 3.54 -14.59
CA ASN A 6 10.64 2.75 -15.61
C ASN A 6 11.45 1.51 -16.05
N ARG A 7 12.57 1.21 -15.39
CA ARG A 7 13.41 0.04 -15.71
C ARG A 7 12.63 -1.23 -15.40
N GLY A 8 12.50 -2.11 -16.39
CA GLY A 8 11.77 -3.38 -16.26
C GLY A 8 10.25 -3.27 -16.40
N ILE A 9 9.72 -2.07 -16.67
CA ILE A 9 8.28 -1.86 -16.89
C ILE A 9 7.97 -1.98 -18.39
N SER A 10 7.49 -3.16 -18.79
CA SER A 10 7.10 -3.46 -20.18
C SER A 10 5.80 -2.75 -20.59
N ASP A 11 4.83 -2.69 -19.68
CA ASP A 11 3.54 -2.04 -19.84
C ASP A 11 3.69 -0.50 -19.87
N PRO A 12 3.46 0.17 -21.02
CA PRO A 12 3.61 1.62 -21.13
C PRO A 12 2.69 2.41 -20.18
N ASP A 13 1.51 1.90 -19.89
CA ASP A 13 0.50 2.58 -19.06
C ASP A 13 0.90 2.60 -17.58
N ARG A 14 1.85 1.74 -17.19
CA ARG A 14 2.43 1.69 -15.83
C ARG A 14 3.69 2.53 -15.68
N ARG A 15 4.15 3.19 -16.74
CA ARG A 15 5.35 4.03 -16.68
C ARG A 15 5.03 5.38 -16.06
N VAL A 16 5.90 5.82 -15.16
CA VAL A 16 5.76 7.11 -14.47
C VAL A 16 6.58 8.17 -15.20
N PRO A 17 5.99 9.33 -15.56
CA PRO A 17 6.73 10.40 -16.21
C PRO A 17 7.86 10.98 -15.36
N ARG A 18 8.74 11.76 -15.99
CA ARG A 18 9.75 12.54 -15.27
C ARG A 18 9.07 13.72 -14.57
N GLY A 19 9.53 14.00 -13.35
CA GLY A 19 9.18 15.24 -12.69
C GLY A 19 9.80 16.41 -13.44
N ARG A 20 9.15 17.58 -13.37
CA ARG A 20 9.60 18.79 -14.07
C ARG A 20 9.30 20.03 -13.25
N ALA A 21 10.16 21.04 -13.39
CA ALA A 21 9.83 22.39 -12.93
C ALA A 21 8.79 23.01 -13.87
N ILE A 22 7.92 23.84 -13.31
CA ILE A 22 6.88 24.57 -14.04
C ILE A 22 6.95 26.06 -13.73
N SER A 23 6.63 26.87 -14.73
CA SER A 23 6.66 28.33 -14.59
C SER A 23 5.52 28.83 -13.71
N ARG A 24 5.63 30.07 -13.22
CA ARG A 24 4.52 30.76 -12.56
C ARG A 24 3.25 30.79 -13.41
N ALA A 25 3.37 31.03 -14.71
CA ALA A 25 2.23 31.10 -15.62
C ALA A 25 1.50 29.74 -15.68
N GLU A 26 2.28 28.66 -15.79
CA GLU A 26 1.75 27.30 -15.82
C GLU A 26 1.12 26.88 -14.48
N CYS A 27 1.70 27.27 -13.34
CA CYS A 27 1.07 27.07 -12.03
C CYS A 27 -0.32 27.69 -11.96
N LEU A 28 -0.47 28.92 -12.48
CA LEU A 28 -1.74 29.65 -12.44
C LEU A 28 -2.75 29.14 -13.48
N GLU A 29 -2.28 28.50 -14.55
CA GLU A 29 -3.15 27.79 -15.50
C GLU A 29 -3.72 26.51 -14.87
N LEU A 30 -2.89 25.71 -14.20
CA LEU A 30 -3.30 24.47 -13.53
C LEU A 30 -4.16 24.73 -12.30
N PHE A 31 -3.83 25.76 -11.52
CA PHE A 31 -4.51 26.10 -10.27
C PHE A 31 -4.85 27.60 -10.22
N PRO A 32 -5.95 28.05 -10.86
CA PRO A 32 -6.28 29.47 -10.99
C PRO A 32 -6.53 30.21 -9.66
N SER A 33 -6.89 29.47 -8.62
CA SER A 33 -7.13 29.99 -7.27
C SER A 33 -5.87 30.12 -6.41
N LEU A 34 -4.69 29.72 -6.93
CA LEU A 34 -3.44 29.78 -6.19
C LEU A 34 -3.04 31.23 -5.86
N GLY A 35 -2.55 31.45 -4.65
CA GLY A 35 -2.03 32.75 -4.20
C GLY A 35 -0.93 33.26 -5.13
N ARG A 36 -1.07 34.51 -5.60
CA ARG A 36 -0.16 35.10 -6.60
C ARG A 36 1.06 35.78 -6.00
N GLU A 37 0.95 36.24 -4.76
CA GLU A 37 2.01 36.94 -4.05
C GLU A 37 3.14 35.95 -3.71
N GLY A 38 4.37 36.29 -4.07
CA GLY A 38 5.55 35.43 -3.82
C GLY A 38 5.65 34.17 -4.70
N LEU A 39 4.67 33.86 -5.55
CA LEU A 39 4.71 32.70 -6.43
C LEU A 39 5.72 32.89 -7.57
N THR A 40 6.76 32.05 -7.61
CA THR A 40 7.81 32.06 -8.65
C THR A 40 7.68 30.93 -9.68
N GLY A 41 6.96 29.86 -9.34
CA GLY A 41 6.80 28.64 -10.14
C GLY A 41 6.50 27.44 -9.23
N GLY A 42 6.69 26.23 -9.76
CA GLY A 42 6.44 25.00 -9.03
C GLY A 42 7.19 23.80 -9.58
N ALA A 43 6.90 22.63 -9.03
CA ALA A 43 7.43 21.37 -9.52
C ALA A 43 6.32 20.32 -9.56
N ILE A 44 6.26 19.56 -10.65
CA ILE A 44 5.39 18.39 -10.77
C ILE A 44 6.20 17.17 -10.38
N PHE A 45 5.68 16.42 -9.43
CA PHE A 45 6.12 15.07 -9.09
C PHE A 45 4.92 14.12 -9.16
N HIS A 46 5.20 12.84 -9.35
CA HIS A 46 4.18 11.81 -9.44
C HIS A 46 4.30 10.90 -8.22
N ASP A 47 3.16 10.62 -7.60
CA ASP A 47 3.02 9.69 -6.50
C ASP A 47 1.99 8.61 -6.86
N ALA A 48 2.10 7.44 -6.26
CA ALA A 48 1.17 6.34 -6.49
C ALA A 48 0.00 6.44 -5.51
N GLN A 49 -1.22 6.30 -6.03
CA GLN A 49 -2.41 6.22 -5.19
C GLN A 49 -2.84 4.78 -4.99
N MET A 50 -3.05 4.40 -3.73
CA MET A 50 -3.62 3.11 -3.37
C MET A 50 -5.15 3.24 -3.26
N TYR A 51 -5.85 2.95 -4.36
CA TYR A 51 -7.31 3.10 -4.45
C TYR A 51 -8.09 2.19 -3.49
N ASN A 52 -7.57 0.99 -3.21
CA ASN A 52 -8.23 0.04 -2.31
C ASN A 52 -7.18 -0.74 -1.50
N PRO A 53 -6.73 -0.16 -0.38
CA PRO A 53 -5.75 -0.81 0.51
C PRO A 53 -6.19 -2.20 1.00
N PRO A 54 -7.47 -2.43 1.38
CA PRO A 54 -7.93 -3.77 1.74
C PRO A 54 -7.79 -4.80 0.62
N ARG A 55 -8.01 -4.42 -0.65
CA ARG A 55 -7.84 -5.34 -1.79
C ARG A 55 -6.38 -5.69 -2.02
N LEU A 56 -5.46 -4.75 -1.82
CA LEU A 56 -4.03 -5.05 -1.89
C LEU A 56 -3.64 -6.10 -0.84
N ALA A 57 -4.06 -5.91 0.42
CA ALA A 57 -3.81 -6.88 1.49
C ALA A 57 -4.41 -8.26 1.17
N LEU A 58 -5.63 -8.29 0.64
CA LEU A 58 -6.29 -9.53 0.23
C LEU A 58 -5.57 -10.22 -0.93
N SER A 59 -5.05 -9.48 -1.91
CA SER A 59 -4.24 -10.04 -3.00
C SER A 59 -2.96 -10.71 -2.50
N CYS A 60 -2.25 -10.09 -1.55
CA CYS A 60 -1.09 -10.69 -0.90
C CYS A 60 -1.47 -11.99 -0.17
N LEU A 61 -2.57 -11.97 0.59
CA LEU A 61 -3.06 -13.15 1.29
C LEU A 61 -3.44 -14.28 0.32
N HIS A 62 -4.14 -13.96 -0.76
CA HIS A 62 -4.51 -14.94 -1.78
C HIS A 62 -3.30 -15.60 -2.41
N SER A 63 -2.26 -14.84 -2.78
CA SER A 63 -1.04 -15.44 -3.34
C SER A 63 -0.35 -16.34 -2.31
N ALA A 64 -0.26 -15.92 -1.04
CA ALA A 64 0.32 -16.75 0.01
C ALA A 64 -0.41 -18.10 0.16
N VAL A 65 -1.75 -18.09 0.14
CA VAL A 65 -2.55 -19.32 0.26
C VAL A 65 -2.47 -20.17 -1.00
N ALA A 66 -2.72 -19.57 -2.17
CA ALA A 66 -2.86 -20.31 -3.42
C ALA A 66 -1.52 -20.80 -3.99
N ASP A 67 -0.47 -19.98 -3.88
CA ASP A 67 0.80 -20.24 -4.56
C ASP A 67 1.86 -20.85 -3.61
N TYR A 68 1.73 -20.60 -2.30
CA TYR A 68 2.73 -21.01 -1.30
C TYR A 68 2.18 -21.92 -0.19
N GLY A 69 0.90 -22.30 -0.24
CA GLY A 69 0.31 -23.24 0.69
C GLY A 69 0.12 -22.71 2.12
N ALA A 70 0.10 -21.39 2.30
CA ALA A 70 -0.21 -20.80 3.60
C ALA A 70 -1.64 -21.14 4.03
N VAL A 71 -1.86 -21.31 5.33
CA VAL A 71 -3.20 -21.46 5.92
C VAL A 71 -3.64 -20.11 6.47
N ALA A 72 -4.81 -19.64 6.03
CA ALA A 72 -5.40 -18.40 6.51
C ALA A 72 -6.81 -18.68 7.05
N ALA A 73 -7.11 -18.12 8.23
CA ALA A 73 -8.43 -18.19 8.85
C ALA A 73 -8.83 -16.78 9.30
N ASN A 74 -9.98 -16.30 8.81
CA ASN A 74 -10.59 -15.06 9.28
C ASN A 74 -11.54 -15.35 10.44
N TYR A 75 -11.93 -14.28 11.16
CA TYR A 75 -12.80 -14.39 12.34
C TYR A 75 -12.26 -15.27 13.46
N LEU A 76 -10.95 -15.52 13.46
CA LEU A 76 -10.25 -16.24 14.51
C LEU A 76 -9.50 -15.23 15.37
N GLU A 77 -9.96 -15.01 16.60
CA GLU A 77 -9.35 -14.05 17.52
C GLU A 77 -8.34 -14.73 18.43
N VAL A 78 -7.09 -14.30 18.38
CA VAL A 78 -6.05 -14.75 19.33
C VAL A 78 -6.28 -14.09 20.69
N ASN A 79 -6.44 -14.89 21.74
CA ASN A 79 -6.71 -14.40 23.09
C ASN A 79 -5.65 -14.80 24.14
N ASP A 80 -4.79 -15.77 23.85
CA ASP A 80 -3.70 -16.16 24.73
C ASP A 80 -2.52 -16.76 23.97
N PHE A 81 -1.35 -16.82 24.61
CA PHE A 81 -0.15 -17.45 24.08
C PHE A 81 0.16 -18.77 24.78
N LEU A 82 0.42 -19.81 24.00
CA LEU A 82 0.95 -21.06 24.52
C LEU A 82 2.46 -20.92 24.71
N LYS A 83 2.96 -21.21 25.91
CA LYS A 83 4.38 -21.04 26.26
C LYS A 83 5.01 -22.32 26.78
N GLN A 84 6.27 -22.53 26.42
CA GLN A 84 7.15 -23.53 27.01
C GLN A 84 8.35 -22.80 27.65
N GLY A 85 8.34 -22.71 28.98
CA GLY A 85 9.27 -21.83 29.70
C GLY A 85 9.07 -20.36 29.30
N GLN A 86 10.13 -19.74 28.76
CA GLN A 86 10.12 -18.35 28.29
C GLN A 86 9.84 -18.20 26.78
N ARG A 87 9.54 -19.29 26.06
CA ARG A 87 9.30 -19.26 24.61
C ARG A 87 7.82 -19.43 24.29
N VAL A 88 7.29 -18.59 23.41
CA VAL A 88 5.96 -18.78 22.79
C VAL A 88 6.07 -19.86 21.73
N ILE A 89 5.20 -20.88 21.80
CA ILE A 89 5.15 -22.02 20.88
C ILE A 89 3.83 -22.10 20.11
N GLY A 90 2.87 -21.22 20.42
CA GLY A 90 1.57 -21.19 19.75
C GLY A 90 0.66 -20.13 20.37
N VAL A 91 -0.59 -20.16 19.94
CA VAL A 91 -1.65 -19.26 20.40
C VAL A 91 -2.88 -20.09 20.76
N ARG A 92 -3.67 -19.59 21.70
CA ARG A 92 -5.07 -19.98 21.85
C ARG A 92 -5.90 -18.98 21.06
N ALA A 93 -6.84 -19.47 20.27
CA ALA A 93 -7.67 -18.62 19.46
C ALA A 93 -9.15 -19.02 19.54
N HIS A 94 -10.04 -18.03 19.46
CA HIS A 94 -11.48 -18.22 19.54
C HIS A 94 -12.12 -17.95 18.19
N ASP A 95 -12.87 -18.92 17.67
CA ASP A 95 -13.67 -18.79 16.46
C ASP A 95 -14.91 -17.94 16.77
N ARG A 96 -14.93 -16.73 16.22
CA ARG A 96 -16.01 -15.76 16.41
C ARG A 96 -17.28 -16.10 15.63
N LEU A 97 -17.25 -17.09 14.72
CA LEU A 97 -18.41 -17.55 13.96
C LEU A 97 -19.02 -18.82 14.55
N GLY A 98 -18.19 -19.84 14.83
CA GLY A 98 -18.62 -21.14 15.34
C GLY A 98 -18.64 -21.26 16.86
N GLY A 99 -17.99 -20.35 17.59
CA GLY A 99 -17.90 -20.37 19.06
C GLY A 99 -16.92 -21.38 19.64
N GLY A 100 -16.12 -22.04 18.79
CA GLY A 100 -15.07 -22.98 19.20
C GLY A 100 -13.78 -22.29 19.66
N THR A 101 -12.97 -22.98 20.46
CA THR A 101 -11.60 -22.55 20.79
C THR A 101 -10.60 -23.52 20.16
N LEU A 102 -9.59 -22.97 19.52
CA LEU A 102 -8.47 -23.65 18.86
C LEU A 102 -7.17 -23.41 19.63
#